data_AF-A0A9P4Y2C8-F1
#
_entry.id   AF-A0A9P4Y2C8-F1
#
_cell.length_a   1.000
_cell.length_b   1.000
_cell.length_c   1.000
_cell.angle_alpha   90.00
_cell.angle_beta   90.00
_cell.angle_gamma   90.00
#
_symmetry.space_group_name_H-M   'P 1'
#
loop_
_entity.id
_entity.type
_entity.pdbx_description
1 polymer ?
#
loop_
_entity_poly.entity_id
_entity_poly.type
_entity_poly.pdbx_seq_one_letter_code
_entity_poly.pdbx_strand_id
1 'polypeptide(L)'
;MRTGVAISKMQGFHIAHEAEKQYECTYCGNRFKNKNEAERHQNSLHVRRHSWSCSALSSYDRAFHESTSRPGEADTCGYCGEEFIRTGPNPAGLGRIVTDPDWDDRIRHLQEHHKFRECNSSKKFFRADHFRQHLKHSHAGTSGKWTNMLENACMMEEELPQPLLGR
;
A
#
# COMPACT_ATOMS: atom_id res chain seq x y z
N MET A 1 19.42 74.46 -3.86
CA MET A 1 20.26 73.48 -3.13
C MET A 1 19.35 72.41 -2.57
N ARG A 2 19.59 71.13 -2.91
CA ARG A 2 19.11 69.89 -2.23
C ARG A 2 17.58 69.68 -2.19
N THR A 3 16.99 68.52 -2.50
CA THR A 3 17.44 67.16 -2.80
C THR A 3 16.21 66.41 -3.33
N GLY A 4 16.28 65.83 -4.53
CA GLY A 4 15.32 64.83 -4.97
C GLY A 4 15.73 63.46 -4.43
N VAL A 5 14.85 62.79 -3.70
CA VAL A 5 15.06 61.41 -3.24
C VAL A 5 14.60 60.47 -4.36
N ALA A 6 15.54 59.75 -4.96
CA ALA A 6 15.23 58.66 -5.88
C ALA A 6 14.77 57.44 -5.10
N ILE A 7 13.51 57.03 -5.28
CA ILE A 7 12.98 55.77 -4.75
C ILE A 7 13.48 54.65 -5.65
N SER A 8 14.48 53.89 -5.18
CA SER A 8 15.03 52.73 -5.89
C SER A 8 14.20 51.46 -5.65
N LYS A 9 13.78 50.85 -6.77
CA LYS A 9 13.68 49.40 -7.04
C LYS A 9 13.04 48.51 -5.95
N MET A 10 11.76 48.18 -6.13
CA MET A 10 11.15 46.93 -5.65
C MET A 10 10.96 45.94 -6.82
N GLN A 11 12.06 45.41 -7.36
CA GLN A 11 12.06 44.27 -8.28
C GLN A 11 13.16 43.31 -7.85
N GLY A 12 12.94 42.59 -6.75
CA GLY A 12 13.97 41.67 -6.23
C GLY A 12 13.46 40.53 -5.35
N PHE A 13 12.27 40.62 -4.77
CA PHE A 13 11.82 39.60 -3.81
C PHE A 13 11.04 38.43 -4.44
N HIS A 14 10.40 38.63 -5.60
CA HIS A 14 9.69 37.55 -6.29
C HIS A 14 10.63 36.62 -7.08
N ILE A 15 11.71 37.16 -7.67
CA ILE A 15 12.62 36.40 -8.55
C ILE A 15 13.55 35.48 -7.75
N ALA A 16 13.92 35.87 -6.52
CA ALA A 16 14.79 35.06 -5.67
C ALA A 16 14.12 33.75 -5.21
N HIS A 17 12.82 33.78 -4.93
CA HIS A 17 12.08 32.60 -4.48
C HIS A 17 11.88 31.55 -5.59
N GLU A 18 11.84 31.99 -6.85
CA GLU A 18 11.75 31.12 -8.03
C GLU A 18 13.12 30.53 -8.44
N ALA A 19 14.21 31.25 -8.16
CA ALA A 19 15.58 30.82 -8.46
C ALA A 19 16.14 29.76 -7.50
N GLU A 20 15.52 29.53 -6.34
CA GLU A 20 15.98 28.53 -5.35
C GLU A 20 15.54 27.09 -5.66
N LYS A 21 14.55 26.90 -6.54
CA LYS A 21 14.05 25.56 -6.89
C LYS A 21 14.78 24.98 -8.10
N GLN A 22 16.03 24.58 -7.87
CA GLN A 22 16.94 24.08 -8.91
C GLN A 22 16.63 22.65 -9.37
N TYR A 23 15.89 21.86 -8.60
CA TYR A 23 15.70 20.44 -8.88
C TYR A 23 14.33 20.18 -9.47
N GLU A 24 14.30 19.73 -10.73
CA GLU A 24 13.06 19.46 -11.47
C GLU A 24 12.69 17.97 -11.42
N CYS A 25 11.39 17.69 -11.37
CA CYS A 25 10.85 16.36 -11.52
C CYS A 25 10.96 15.89 -12.98
N THR A 26 11.65 14.78 -13.20
CA THR A 26 11.85 14.16 -14.52
C THR A 26 10.58 13.63 -15.19
N TYR A 27 9.43 13.69 -14.50
CA TYR A 27 8.15 13.14 -14.97
C TYR A 27 7.02 14.17 -15.07
N CYS A 28 7.11 15.34 -14.44
CA CYS A 28 5.99 16.31 -14.43
C CYS A 28 6.41 17.79 -14.36
N GLY A 29 7.70 18.10 -14.47
CA GLY A 29 8.21 19.48 -14.53
C GLY A 29 8.12 20.27 -13.21
N ASN A 30 7.62 19.67 -12.12
CA ASN A 30 7.58 20.31 -10.81
C ASN A 30 9.00 20.58 -10.29
N ARG A 31 9.23 21.77 -9.74
CA ARG A 31 10.54 22.19 -9.20
C ARG A 31 10.56 22.19 -7.68
N PHE A 32 11.71 21.84 -7.11
CA PHE A 32 11.95 21.68 -5.67
C PHE A 32 13.26 22.36 -5.25
N LYS A 33 13.33 22.78 -3.98
CA LYS A 33 14.48 23.52 -3.44
C LYS A 33 15.74 22.66 -3.26
N ASN A 34 15.58 21.34 -3.18
CA ASN A 34 16.72 20.42 -3.09
C ASN A 34 16.39 19.07 -3.74
N LYS A 35 17.44 18.29 -4.00
CA LYS A 35 17.36 16.95 -4.61
C LYS A 35 16.48 16.00 -3.81
N ASN A 36 16.61 15.96 -2.48
CA ASN A 36 15.85 15.04 -1.62
C ASN A 36 14.34 15.26 -1.74
N GLU A 37 13.89 16.51 -1.88
CA GLU A 37 12.47 16.82 -2.08
C GLU A 37 11.98 16.41 -3.46
N ALA A 38 12.76 16.66 -4.51
CA ALA A 38 12.46 16.21 -5.87
C ALA A 38 12.42 14.67 -5.95
N GLU A 39 13.38 13.99 -5.34
CA GLU A 39 13.47 12.54 -5.30
C GLU A 39 12.34 11.93 -4.47
N ARG A 40 12.01 12.50 -3.31
CA ARG A 40 10.83 12.08 -2.53
C ARG A 40 9.56 12.27 -3.34
N HIS A 41 9.43 13.37 -4.07
CA HIS A 41 8.30 13.62 -4.97
C HIS A 41 8.25 12.56 -6.09
N GLN A 42 9.36 12.33 -6.79
CA GLN A 42 9.46 11.33 -7.85
C GLN A 42 9.13 9.93 -7.32
N ASN A 43 9.77 9.46 -6.25
CA ASN A 43 9.52 8.16 -5.64
C ASN A 43 8.08 8.03 -5.14
N SER A 44 7.50 9.12 -4.64
CA SER A 44 6.14 9.11 -4.11
C SER A 44 5.05 9.38 -5.14
N LEU A 45 5.31 9.76 -6.39
CA LEU A 45 4.24 10.03 -7.36
C LEU A 45 4.47 9.42 -8.74
N HIS A 46 5.72 9.11 -9.09
CA HIS A 46 6.10 8.67 -10.42
C HIS A 46 6.81 7.31 -10.42
N VAL A 47 7.73 7.08 -9.47
CA VAL A 47 8.55 5.86 -9.40
C VAL A 47 7.95 4.83 -8.42
N ARG A 48 6.65 4.91 -8.15
CA ARG A 48 5.99 3.98 -7.24
C ARG A 48 5.92 2.60 -7.88
N ARG A 49 6.90 1.75 -7.54
CA ARG A 49 7.00 0.37 -8.02
C ARG A 49 5.94 -0.55 -7.45
N HIS A 50 5.35 -0.20 -6.31
CA HIS A 50 4.35 -1.05 -5.66
C HIS A 50 3.06 -0.27 -5.39
N SER A 51 1.94 -0.96 -5.60
CA SER A 51 0.63 -0.58 -5.11
C SER A 51 0.06 -1.70 -4.25
N TRP A 52 -0.92 -1.37 -3.42
CA TRP A 52 -1.65 -2.30 -2.58
C TRP A 52 -3.13 -2.20 -2.91
N SER A 53 -3.78 -3.34 -3.03
CA SER A 53 -5.21 -3.38 -3.34
C SER A 53 -5.80 -4.73 -2.92
N CYS A 54 -7.03 -4.69 -2.41
CA CYS A 54 -7.75 -5.92 -2.07
C CYS A 54 -8.05 -6.80 -3.28
N SER A 55 -7.92 -6.28 -4.52
CA SER A 55 -8.06 -7.08 -5.75
C SER A 55 -6.97 -8.16 -5.89
N ALA A 56 -5.82 -7.97 -5.23
CA ALA A 56 -4.77 -8.99 -5.17
C ALA A 56 -5.23 -10.25 -4.43
N LEU A 57 -6.23 -10.17 -3.55
CA LEU A 57 -6.86 -11.36 -2.93
C LEU A 57 -7.92 -11.95 -3.87
N SER A 58 -7.44 -12.55 -4.97
CA SER A 58 -8.28 -13.12 -6.03
C SER A 58 -9.20 -14.24 -5.55
N SER A 59 -8.77 -14.99 -4.54
CA SER A 59 -9.45 -16.16 -3.98
C SER A 59 -9.40 -16.13 -2.45
N TYR A 60 -10.30 -16.87 -1.81
CA TYR A 60 -10.46 -16.86 -0.34
C TYR A 60 -9.21 -17.41 0.38
N ASP A 61 -8.51 -18.36 -0.21
CA ASP A 61 -7.28 -18.95 0.36
C ASP A 61 -6.17 -17.94 0.58
N ARG A 62 -6.07 -16.91 -0.28
CA ARG A 62 -5.04 -15.88 -0.17
C ARG A 62 -5.18 -14.98 1.05
N ALA A 63 -6.34 -14.98 1.70
CA ALA A 63 -6.56 -14.25 2.94
C ALA A 63 -6.07 -15.04 4.19
N PHE A 64 -5.64 -16.28 4.02
CA PHE A 64 -5.13 -17.14 5.08
C PHE A 64 -3.65 -17.47 4.87
N HIS A 65 -2.97 -17.77 5.97
CA HIS A 65 -1.58 -18.20 5.99
C HIS A 65 -1.43 -19.43 6.87
N GLU A 66 -0.40 -20.24 6.66
CA GLU A 66 -0.12 -21.35 7.57
C GLU A 66 0.12 -20.85 9.00
N SER A 67 -0.48 -21.52 9.98
CA SER A 67 -0.30 -21.16 11.38
C SER A 67 1.15 -21.35 11.82
N THR A 68 1.72 -20.32 12.44
CA THR A 68 3.04 -20.43 13.10
C THR A 68 2.99 -21.25 14.39
N SER A 69 1.81 -21.39 14.99
CA SER A 69 1.62 -22.13 16.25
C SER A 69 1.32 -23.61 16.00
N ARG A 70 0.65 -23.92 14.89
CA ARG A 70 0.25 -25.28 14.48
C ARG A 70 0.52 -25.53 12.99
N PRO A 71 1.80 -25.59 12.57
CA PRO A 71 2.16 -25.79 11.17
C PRO A 71 1.55 -27.08 10.63
N GLY A 72 1.02 -27.05 9.41
CA GLY A 72 0.36 -28.20 8.78
C GLY A 72 -1.02 -28.56 9.34
N GLU A 73 -1.47 -27.99 10.46
CA GLU A 73 -2.72 -28.36 11.13
C GLU A 73 -3.76 -27.23 11.17
N ALA A 74 -3.33 -25.97 11.07
CA ALA A 74 -4.21 -24.82 11.11
C ALA A 74 -3.75 -23.70 10.16
N ASP A 75 -4.69 -22.85 9.80
CA ASP A 75 -4.46 -21.63 9.05
C ASP A 75 -4.82 -20.41 9.90
N THR A 76 -4.09 -19.33 9.75
CA THR A 76 -4.32 -18.06 10.43
C THR A 76 -4.92 -17.05 9.45
N CYS A 77 -6.02 -16.41 9.83
CA CYS A 77 -6.63 -15.32 9.07
C CYS A 77 -5.69 -14.10 9.03
N GLY A 78 -5.38 -13.59 7.84
CA GLY A 78 -4.50 -12.44 7.64
C GLY A 78 -5.10 -11.11 8.14
N TYR A 79 -6.43 -11.02 8.29
CA TYR A 79 -7.08 -9.80 8.79
C TYR A 79 -6.99 -9.68 10.31
N CYS A 80 -7.28 -10.74 11.06
CA CYS A 80 -7.43 -10.69 12.53
C CYS A 80 -6.46 -11.58 13.30
N GLY A 81 -5.86 -12.58 12.66
CA GLY A 81 -5.00 -13.56 13.32
C GLY A 81 -5.72 -14.75 13.96
N GLU A 82 -7.03 -14.90 13.74
CA GLU A 82 -7.78 -16.06 14.23
C GLU A 82 -7.32 -17.35 13.53
N GLU A 83 -7.25 -18.45 14.30
CA GLU A 83 -6.78 -19.74 13.81
C GLU A 83 -7.95 -20.65 13.44
N PHE A 84 -7.84 -21.29 12.28
CA PHE A 84 -8.82 -22.21 11.70
C PHE A 84 -8.18 -23.59 11.55
N ILE A 85 -8.69 -24.57 12.28
CA ILE A 85 -8.18 -25.94 12.23
C ILE A 85 -8.52 -26.57 10.87
N ARG A 86 -7.63 -27.42 10.36
CA ARG A 86 -7.85 -28.27 9.20
C ARG A 86 -8.34 -29.62 9.71
N THR A 87 -9.46 -30.13 9.22
CA THR A 87 -10.05 -31.37 9.75
C THR A 87 -9.77 -32.59 8.87
N GLY A 88 -9.40 -32.36 7.61
CA GLY A 88 -9.27 -33.41 6.62
C GLY A 88 -8.05 -34.31 6.83
N PRO A 89 -8.17 -35.63 6.56
CA PRO A 89 -7.05 -36.55 6.62
C PRO A 89 -6.06 -36.25 5.48
N ASN A 90 -4.77 -36.13 5.80
CA ASN A 90 -3.73 -36.05 4.78
C ASN A 90 -3.25 -37.46 4.39
N PRO A 91 -3.39 -37.90 3.13
CA PRO A 91 -2.90 -39.21 2.67
C PRO A 91 -1.39 -39.41 2.87
N ALA A 92 -0.60 -38.33 2.93
CA ALA A 92 0.84 -38.38 3.20
C ALA A 92 1.18 -38.50 4.69
N GLY A 93 0.18 -38.48 5.60
CA GLY A 93 0.38 -38.57 7.04
C GLY A 93 1.03 -37.36 7.71
N LEU A 94 1.35 -36.31 6.96
CA LEU A 94 1.93 -35.07 7.46
C LEU A 94 0.87 -33.97 7.58
N GLY A 95 0.50 -33.60 8.81
CA GLY A 95 -0.52 -32.58 9.06
C GLY A 95 -1.91 -32.97 8.55
N ARG A 96 -2.74 -31.96 8.29
CA ARG A 96 -4.14 -32.09 7.89
C ARG A 96 -4.43 -31.23 6.65
N ILE A 97 -5.44 -31.63 5.87
CA ILE A 97 -5.90 -30.89 4.69
C ILE A 97 -7.17 -30.11 5.01
N VAL A 98 -7.38 -29.00 4.30
CA VAL A 98 -8.61 -28.21 4.42
C VAL A 98 -9.73 -28.93 3.67
N THR A 99 -10.85 -29.17 4.34
CA THR A 99 -12.06 -29.76 3.74
C THR A 99 -13.04 -28.70 3.25
N ASP A 100 -14.11 -29.10 2.57
CA ASP A 100 -15.15 -28.14 2.15
C ASP A 100 -15.86 -27.46 3.35
N PRO A 101 -16.25 -28.17 4.43
CA PRO A 101 -16.79 -27.51 5.63
C PRO A 101 -15.80 -26.53 6.26
N ASP A 102 -14.51 -26.87 6.28
CA ASP A 102 -13.45 -25.99 6.76
C ASP A 102 -13.38 -24.69 5.92
N TRP A 103 -13.62 -24.79 4.61
CA TRP A 103 -13.72 -23.62 3.72
C TRP A 103 -15.00 -22.82 3.94
N ASP A 104 -16.14 -23.47 4.15
CA ASP A 104 -17.40 -22.78 4.43
C ASP A 104 -17.29 -21.88 5.67
N ASP A 105 -16.66 -22.37 6.73
CA ASP A 105 -16.40 -21.59 7.94
C ASP A 105 -15.45 -20.41 7.69
N ARG A 106 -14.36 -20.63 6.94
CA ARG A 106 -13.41 -19.59 6.54
C ARG A 106 -14.07 -18.51 5.69
N ILE A 107 -14.89 -18.91 4.71
CA ILE A 107 -15.61 -18.00 3.80
C ILE A 107 -16.61 -17.16 4.59
N ARG A 108 -17.41 -17.80 5.45
CA ARG A 108 -18.36 -17.11 6.33
C ARG A 108 -17.65 -16.10 7.22
N HIS A 109 -16.54 -16.49 7.86
CA HIS A 109 -15.73 -15.58 8.66
C HIS A 109 -15.29 -14.34 7.88
N LEU A 110 -14.72 -14.52 6.68
CA LEU A 110 -14.26 -13.43 5.84
C LEU A 110 -15.40 -12.49 5.40
N GLN A 111 -16.57 -13.04 5.06
CA GLN A 111 -17.73 -12.23 4.66
C GLN A 111 -18.33 -11.48 5.84
N GLU A 112 -18.58 -12.16 6.96
CA GLU A 112 -19.30 -11.58 8.10
C GLU A 112 -18.45 -10.61 8.91
N HIS A 113 -17.22 -11.00 9.24
CA HIS A 113 -16.32 -10.20 10.11
C HIS A 113 -15.48 -9.20 9.33
N HIS A 114 -15.04 -9.57 8.12
CA HIS A 114 -14.11 -8.77 7.34
C HIS A 114 -14.73 -8.10 6.12
N LYS A 115 -16.03 -8.28 5.85
CA LYS A 115 -16.72 -7.67 4.70
C LYS A 115 -15.95 -7.93 3.40
N PHE A 116 -15.40 -9.14 3.28
CA PHE A 116 -14.56 -9.52 2.16
C PHE A 116 -15.33 -9.39 0.85
N ARG A 117 -14.70 -8.74 -0.15
CA ARG A 117 -15.31 -8.35 -1.45
C ARG A 117 -16.41 -7.29 -1.41
N GLU A 118 -16.68 -6.67 -0.26
CA GLU A 118 -17.65 -5.55 -0.17
C GLU A 118 -16.99 -4.16 -0.34
N CYS A 119 -15.66 -4.09 -0.36
CA CYS A 119 -14.94 -2.84 -0.60
C CYS A 119 -14.73 -2.58 -2.10
N ASN A 120 -14.37 -1.34 -2.45
CA ASN A 120 -13.87 -1.04 -3.79
C ASN A 120 -12.48 -1.67 -3.97
N SER A 121 -12.44 -2.94 -4.37
CA SER A 121 -11.20 -3.70 -4.56
C SER A 121 -10.32 -3.12 -5.65
N SER A 122 -10.87 -2.41 -6.65
CA SER A 122 -10.09 -1.73 -7.68
C SER A 122 -9.27 -0.53 -7.16
N LYS A 123 -9.59 -0.05 -5.95
CA LYS A 123 -8.86 1.06 -5.33
C LYS A 123 -7.42 0.66 -5.06
N LYS A 124 -6.50 1.36 -5.74
CA LYS A 124 -5.07 1.26 -5.49
C LYS A 124 -4.65 2.20 -4.36
N PHE A 125 -4.03 1.64 -3.35
CA PHE A 125 -3.31 2.36 -2.32
C PHE A 125 -1.84 2.33 -2.70
N PHE A 126 -1.22 3.49 -2.70
CA PHE A 126 0.16 3.60 -3.11
C PHE A 126 1.11 3.87 -1.93
N ARG A 127 0.56 3.72 -0.73
CA ARG A 127 1.22 3.85 0.55
C ARG A 127 0.69 2.74 1.44
N ALA A 128 1.60 1.90 1.93
CA ALA A 128 1.30 0.81 2.85
C ALA A 128 0.48 1.28 4.07
N ASP A 129 0.82 2.43 4.66
CA ASP A 129 0.12 2.95 5.83
C ASP A 129 -1.35 3.29 5.56
N HIS A 130 -1.66 3.87 4.39
CA HIS A 130 -3.04 4.12 3.98
C HIS A 130 -3.79 2.80 3.71
N PHE A 131 -3.12 1.79 3.16
CA PHE A 131 -3.71 0.48 2.96
C PHE A 131 -4.03 -0.21 4.29
N ARG A 132 -3.11 -0.18 5.26
CA ARG A 132 -3.36 -0.69 6.62
C ARG A 132 -4.54 0.01 7.30
N GLN A 133 -4.67 1.33 7.13
CA GLN A 133 -5.84 2.06 7.63
C GLN A 133 -7.12 1.56 6.98
N HIS A 134 -7.13 1.33 5.66
CA HIS A 134 -8.27 0.74 4.96
C HIS A 134 -8.60 -0.66 5.49
N LEU A 135 -7.62 -1.55 5.66
CA LEU A 135 -7.84 -2.87 6.25
C LEU A 135 -8.48 -2.75 7.65
N LYS A 136 -7.98 -1.83 8.48
CA LYS A 136 -8.53 -1.60 9.83
C LYS A 136 -9.98 -1.10 9.82
N HIS A 137 -10.32 -0.15 8.95
CA HIS A 137 -11.60 0.56 9.01
C HIS A 137 -12.68 -0.07 8.13
N SER A 138 -12.30 -0.72 7.03
CA SER A 138 -13.22 -1.35 6.08
C SER A 138 -13.32 -2.86 6.28
N HIS A 139 -12.27 -3.50 6.78
CA HIS A 139 -12.22 -4.95 6.95
C HIS A 139 -12.02 -5.37 8.42
N ALA A 140 -12.22 -4.47 9.39
CA ALA A 140 -12.01 -4.74 10.82
C ALA A 140 -10.66 -5.42 11.13
N GLY A 141 -9.62 -5.10 10.34
CA GLY A 141 -8.30 -5.73 10.46
C GLY A 141 -7.59 -5.33 11.76
N THR A 142 -6.98 -6.31 12.42
CA THR A 142 -6.24 -6.12 13.68
C THR A 142 -4.81 -5.68 13.38
N SER A 143 -4.44 -4.48 13.83
CA SER A 143 -3.10 -3.94 13.65
C SER A 143 -2.04 -4.83 14.30
N GLY A 144 -0.94 -5.10 13.59
CA GLY A 144 0.18 -5.89 14.09
C GLY A 144 0.78 -6.81 13.02
N LYS A 145 1.25 -7.99 13.47
CA LYS A 145 1.87 -9.01 12.61
C LYS A 145 0.98 -9.38 11.42
N TRP A 146 -0.31 -9.61 11.67
CA TRP A 146 -1.25 -10.14 10.69
C TRP A 146 -1.54 -9.14 9.56
N THR A 147 -1.77 -7.87 9.90
CA THR A 147 -1.91 -6.81 8.88
C THR A 147 -0.69 -6.65 7.99
N ASN A 148 0.52 -6.92 8.49
CA ASN A 148 1.72 -6.88 7.65
C ASN A 148 1.76 -8.06 6.66
N MET A 149 1.33 -9.25 7.08
CA MET A 149 1.24 -10.41 6.19
C MET A 149 0.22 -10.16 5.08
N LEU A 150 -0.95 -9.64 5.45
CA LEU A 150 -2.00 -9.33 4.48
C LEU A 150 -1.63 -8.17 3.56
N GLU A 151 -0.93 -7.16 4.07
CA GLU A 151 -0.33 -6.11 3.24
C GLU A 151 0.58 -6.69 2.17
N ASN A 152 1.52 -7.57 2.55
CA ASN A 152 2.42 -8.19 1.58
C ASN A 152 1.66 -9.02 0.55
N ALA A 153 0.64 -9.77 0.99
CA ALA A 153 -0.23 -10.54 0.10
C ALA A 153 -1.02 -9.67 -0.89
N CYS A 154 -1.28 -8.41 -0.52
CA CYS A 154 -2.02 -7.44 -1.35
C CYS A 154 -1.13 -6.53 -2.20
N MET A 155 0.19 -6.69 -2.13
CA MET A 155 1.15 -5.88 -2.86
C MET A 155 1.22 -6.33 -4.33
N MET A 156 1.21 -5.37 -5.25
CA MET A 156 1.36 -5.57 -6.69
C MET A 156 2.49 -4.68 -7.23
N GLU A 157 3.22 -5.19 -8.22
CA GLU A 157 4.21 -4.41 -8.96
C GLU A 157 3.52 -3.52 -10.01
N GLU A 158 3.94 -2.26 -10.10
CA GLU A 158 3.47 -1.29 -11.09
C GLU A 158 4.59 -0.99 -12.09
N GLU A 159 4.24 -0.95 -13.36
CA GLU A 159 5.16 -0.55 -14.42
C GLU A 159 5.51 0.94 -14.30
N LEU A 160 6.81 1.24 -14.37
CA LEU A 160 7.30 2.59 -14.21
C LEU A 160 6.97 3.45 -15.45
N PRO A 161 6.44 4.67 -15.28
CA PRO A 161 6.29 5.62 -16.37
C PRO A 161 7.66 5.91 -17.02
N GLN A 162 7.69 6.07 -18.34
CA GLN A 162 8.91 6.49 -19.04
C GLN A 162 9.22 7.96 -18.72
N PRO A 163 10.49 8.32 -18.45
CA PRO A 163 10.88 9.72 -18.21
C PRO A 163 10.60 10.60 -19.42
N LEU A 164 10.26 11.87 -19.19
CA LEU A 164 10.00 12.85 -20.26
C LEU A 164 11.28 13.37 -20.94
N LEU A 165 12.40 12.65 -20.87
CA LEU A 165 13.67 13.07 -21.46
C LEU A 165 13.63 12.92 -22.99
N GLY A 166 13.14 13.96 -23.66
CA GLY A 166 13.03 14.02 -25.11
C GLY A 166 12.20 15.19 -25.62
N ARG A 167 12.55 16.44 -25.24
CA ARG A 167 12.15 17.62 -26.01
C ARG A 167 13.17 18.75 -25.89
#